data_AF-A0A7W0M7K4-F1
#
_entry.id   AF-A0A7W0M7K4-F1
#
_cell.length_a   1.000
_cell.length_b   1.000
_cell.length_c   1.000
_cell.angle_alpha   90.00
_cell.angle_beta   90.00
_cell.angle_gamma   90.00
#
_symmetry.space_group_name_H-M   'P 1'
#
loop_
_entity.id
_entity.type
_entity.pdbx_description
1 polymer ?
#
loop_
_entity_poly.entity_id
_entity_poly.type
_entity_poly.pdbx_seq_one_letter_code
_entity_poly.pdbx_strand_id
1 'polypeptide(L)' 'MSTDKPSRNEDEYFAQQNAELLRKQRDQADKASREAERKSHYMKCPKDGHDLSSSEYHGVQIETCPHCGGMWL' A
#
# COMPACT_ATOMS: atom_id res chain seq x y z
N MET A 1 17.47 -34.38 -37.59
CA MET A 1 16.62 -34.06 -36.43
C MET A 1 16.31 -32.58 -36.51
N SER A 2 15.22 -32.22 -37.20
CA SER A 2 14.86 -30.81 -37.39
C SER A 2 14.39 -30.27 -36.05
N THR A 3 15.20 -29.42 -35.43
CA THR A 3 14.78 -28.60 -34.30
C THR A 3 13.86 -27.52 -34.85
N ASP A 4 12.59 -27.86 -35.00
CA ASP A 4 11.50 -26.92 -35.28
C ASP A 4 11.50 -25.89 -34.14
N LYS A 5 12.11 -24.74 -34.42
CA LYS A 5 12.05 -23.55 -33.59
C LYS A 5 10.56 -23.18 -33.50
N PRO A 6 9.92 -23.18 -32.31
CA PRO A 6 8.59 -22.63 -32.21
C PRO A 6 8.64 -21.16 -32.66
N SER A 7 8.04 -20.90 -33.80
CA SER A 7 8.44 -19.81 -34.67
C SER A 7 7.74 -18.52 -34.25
N ARG A 8 8.41 -17.66 -33.47
CA ARG A 8 8.10 -16.22 -33.30
C ARG A 8 6.76 -15.87 -32.62
N ASN A 9 5.70 -16.65 -32.82
CA ASN A 9 4.36 -16.45 -32.26
C ASN A 9 4.32 -16.83 -30.77
N GLU A 10 5.07 -17.87 -30.37
CA GLU A 10 5.26 -18.21 -28.96
C GLU A 10 6.10 -17.15 -28.25
N ASP A 11 7.19 -16.67 -28.86
CA ASP A 11 8.02 -15.61 -28.29
C ASP A 11 7.23 -14.30 -28.11
N GLU A 12 6.44 -13.90 -29.10
CA GLU A 12 5.56 -12.73 -29.03
C GLU A 12 4.47 -12.92 -27.96
N TYR A 13 3.91 -14.13 -27.83
CA TYR A 13 2.95 -14.46 -26.78
C TYR A 13 3.56 -14.35 -25.38
N PHE A 14 4.72 -14.96 -25.14
CA PHE A 14 5.42 -14.86 -23.86
C PHE A 14 5.87 -13.44 -23.56
N ALA A 15 6.31 -12.67 -24.55
CA ALA A 15 6.65 -11.27 -24.39
C ALA A 15 5.42 -10.44 -23.95
N GLN A 16 4.25 -10.66 -24.56
CA GLN A 16 3.00 -10.01 -24.18
C GLN A 16 2.57 -10.40 -22.76
N GLN A 17 2.59 -11.69 -22.43
CA GLN A 17 2.25 -12.18 -21.09
C GLN A 17 3.20 -11.63 -20.03
N ASN A 18 4.51 -11.62 -20.30
CA ASN A 18 5.50 -11.04 -19.39
C ASN A 18 5.28 -9.53 -19.20
N ALA A 19 4.99 -8.80 -20.28
CA ALA A 19 4.68 -7.37 -20.18
C ALA A 19 3.42 -7.11 -19.33
N GLU A 20 2.39 -7.94 -19.46
CA GLU A 20 1.18 -7.87 -18.63
C GLU A 20 1.47 -8.19 -17.15
N LEU A 21 2.22 -9.25 -16.89
CA LEU A 21 2.64 -9.64 -15.53
C LEU A 21 3.46 -8.53 -14.86
N LEU A 22 4.41 -7.94 -15.59
CA LEU A 22 5.22 -6.83 -15.09
C LEU A 22 4.37 -5.59 -14.78
N ARG A 23 3.36 -5.28 -15.62
CA ARG A 23 2.40 -4.20 -15.35
C ARG A 23 1.61 -4.48 -14.07
N LYS A 24 1.04 -5.69 -13.94
CA LYS A 24 0.29 -6.10 -12.75
C LYS A 24 1.13 -6.02 -11.47
N GLN A 25 2.38 -6.47 -11.52
CA GLN A 25 3.29 -6.39 -10.36
C GLN A 25 3.59 -4.95 -9.96
N ARG A 26 3.80 -4.05 -10.92
CA ARG A 26 4.00 -2.61 -10.64
C ARG A 26 2.75 -2.00 -10.00
N ASP A 27 1.58 -2.26 -10.57
CA ASP A 27 0.32 -1.75 -10.01
C ASP A 27 0.07 -2.26 -8.58
N GLN A 28 0.41 -3.52 -8.30
CA GLN A 28 0.34 -4.09 -6.96
C GLN A 28 1.33 -3.45 -5.99
N ALA A 29 2.59 -3.24 -6.42
CA ALA A 29 3.60 -2.58 -5.62
C ALA A 29 3.21 -1.13 -5.30
N ASP A 30 2.68 -0.39 -6.28
CA ASP A 30 2.20 0.98 -6.09
C ASP A 30 1.02 1.05 -5.11
N LYS A 31 0.06 0.11 -5.22
CA LYS A 31 -1.05 0.00 -4.27
C LYS A 31 -0.55 -0.32 -2.86
N ALA A 32 0.34 -1.29 -2.72
CA ALA A 32 0.92 -1.67 -1.44
C ALA A 32 1.70 -0.51 -0.79
N SER A 33 2.47 0.24 -1.58
CA SER A 33 3.20 1.43 -1.10
C SER A 33 2.25 2.51 -0.60
N ARG A 34 1.20 2.85 -1.36
CA ARG A 34 0.18 3.83 -0.94
C ARG A 34 -0.57 3.39 0.31
N GLU A 35 -0.86 2.10 0.45
CA GLU A 35 -1.47 1.55 1.65
C GLU A 35 -0.54 1.62 2.86
N ALA A 36 0.76 1.33 2.67
CA ALA A 36 1.75 1.45 3.73
C ALA A 36 1.90 2.90 4.21
N GLU A 37 1.94 3.87 3.31
CA GLU A 37 1.99 5.31 3.64
C GLU A 37 0.75 5.74 4.44
N ARG A 38 -0.45 5.37 3.99
CA ARG A 38 -1.68 5.67 4.76
C ARG A 38 -1.63 5.06 6.16
N LYS A 39 -1.15 3.83 6.29
CA LYS A 39 -1.02 3.15 7.59
C LYS A 39 0.01 3.81 8.49
N SER A 40 1.12 4.34 7.95
CA SER A 40 2.15 4.99 8.76
C SER A 40 1.69 6.30 9.40
N HIS A 41 0.70 6.97 8.80
CA HIS A 41 0.11 8.20 9.33
C HIS A 41 -1.14 7.98 10.19
N TYR A 42 -1.70 6.77 10.18
CA TYR A 42 -2.86 6.42 10.99
C TYR A 42 -2.52 6.46 12.48
N MET A 43 -3.42 7.00 13.31
CA MET A 43 -3.23 7.17 14.77
C MET A 43 -1.98 7.98 15.15
N LYS A 44 -1.50 8.86 14.26
CA LYS A 44 -0.40 9.77 14.55
C LYS A 44 -0.91 11.19 14.67
N CYS A 45 -0.35 11.93 15.63
CA CYS A 45 -0.65 13.34 15.79
C CYS A 45 -0.18 14.13 14.56
N PRO A 46 -1.04 14.94 13.91
CA PRO A 46 -0.65 15.73 12.74
C PRO A 46 0.31 16.89 13.08
N LYS A 47 0.49 17.21 14.37
CA LYS A 47 1.35 18.30 14.83
C LYS A 47 2.79 17.86 15.06
N ASP A 48 2.98 16.75 15.78
CA ASP A 48 4.30 16.30 16.25
C ASP A 48 4.62 14.83 15.91
N GLY A 49 3.70 14.09 15.28
CA GLY A 49 3.91 12.72 14.81
C GLY A 49 3.88 11.63 15.88
N HIS A 50 3.58 11.96 17.15
CA HIS A 50 3.46 10.96 18.21
C HIS A 50 2.19 10.10 18.06
N ASP A 51 2.24 8.88 18.60
CA ASP A 51 1.08 8.00 18.68
C ASP A 51 -0.05 8.63 19.52
N LEU A 52 -1.27 8.56 19.00
CA LEU A 52 -2.47 8.96 19.70
C LEU A 52 -2.92 7.85 20.66
N SER A 53 -3.42 8.26 21.82
CA SER A 53 -4.07 7.37 22.79
C SER A 53 -5.58 7.47 22.63
N SER A 54 -6.25 6.33 22.40
CA SER A 54 -7.71 6.27 22.31
C SER A 54 -8.32 5.97 23.67
N SER A 55 -9.39 6.68 24.00
CA SER A 55 -10.18 6.51 25.23
C SER A 55 -11.66 6.65 24.91
N GLU A 56 -12.52 5.92 25.61
CA GLU A 56 -13.97 6.05 25.45
C GLU A 56 -14.54 6.89 26.59
N TYR A 57 -15.31 7.92 26.23
CA TYR A 57 -15.98 8.79 27.19
C TYR A 57 -17.46 8.92 26.80
N HIS A 58 -18.35 8.39 27.65
CA HIS A 58 -19.80 8.39 27.43
C HIS A 58 -20.23 7.86 26.05
N GLY A 59 -19.56 6.82 25.52
CA GLY A 59 -19.86 6.23 24.21
C GLY A 59 -19.24 6.95 23.02
N VAL A 60 -18.40 7.96 23.26
CA VAL A 60 -17.63 8.67 22.23
C VAL A 60 -16.18 8.27 22.34
N GLN A 61 -15.56 7.91 21.22
CA GLN A 61 -14.12 7.63 21.15
C GLN A 61 -13.37 8.96 21.06
N ILE A 62 -12.40 9.16 21.94
CA ILE A 62 -11.57 10.36 22.03
C ILE A 62 -10.12 9.94 21.87
N GLU A 63 -9.46 10.50 20.85
CA GLU A 63 -8.05 10.31 20.58
C GLU A 63 -7.27 11.50 21.10
N THR A 64 -6.28 11.26 21.97
CA THR A 64 -5.49 12.33 22.60
C THR A 64 -4.00 12.11 22.34
N CYS A 65 -3.29 13.17 21.96
CA CYS A 65 -1.83 13.14 21.85
C CYS A 65 -1.21 13.39 23.24
N PRO A 66 -0.41 12.43 23.78
CA PRO A 66 0.19 12.58 25.11
C PRO A 66 1.33 13.62 25.15
N HIS A 67 1.83 14.06 24.00
CA HIS A 67 2.97 14.97 23.91
C HIS A 67 2.55 16.44 23.76
N CYS A 68 1.73 16.78 22.75
CA CYS A 68 1.26 18.15 22.56
C CYS A 68 -0.12 18.45 23.16
N GLY A 69 -0.85 17.45 23.65
CA GLY A 69 -2.19 17.61 24.25
C GLY A 69 -3.32 17.83 23.25
N GLY A 70 -3.08 17.60 21.95
CA GLY A 70 -4.16 17.64 20.95
C GLY A 70 -5.21 16.56 21.21
N MET A 71 -6.48 16.86 20.90
CA MET A 71 -7.61 15.94 21.07
C MET A 71 -8.47 15.90 19.79
N TRP A 72 -8.93 14.71 19.43
CA TRP A 72 -9.79 14.41 18.29
C TRP A 72 -10.96 13.51 18.73
N LEU A 73 -12.12 13.67 18.10
CA LEU A 73 -13.38 12.94 18.36
C LEU A 73 -13.79 12.14 17.14
#